data_AF-A0A1H6BQ65-F1
#
_entry.id   AF-A0A1H6BQ65-F1
#
_cell.length_a   1.000
_cell.length_b   1.000
_cell.length_c   1.000
_cell.angle_alpha   90.00
_cell.angle_beta   90.00
_cell.angle_gamma   90.00
#
_symmetry.space_group_name_H-M   'P 1'
#
loop_
_entity.id
_entity.type
_entity.pdbx_description
1 polymer ?
#
loop_
_entity_poly.entity_id
_entity_poly.type
_entity_poly.pdbx_seq_one_letter_code
_entity_poly.pdbx_strand_id
1 'polypeptide(L)'
;MNDGEKAWLDGIGPAVEANFRALIEAGGLKRGQIVVFGTSTSEVRGQRIGTSGTPEAAERIFAAAVQVAEEHGLRLAFQCCEHLNRALVVEEALLEQDPRLEPVNVVPVPKAGGSMAAHAYRHLERACVVEEIAAHAGIDIGDTLIGMHLRRVAVPVRPPVKQVGEAHVTMAYTRPKLIGGQRAVYEAVPESPGIPVFAGAGAPAGTVSGGAEDSGTCE
;
A
#
# COMPACT_ATOMS: atom_id res chain seq x y z
N MET A 1 -2.75 1.85 31.23
CA MET A 1 -3.65 1.63 30.09
C MET A 1 -5.02 1.25 30.63
N ASN A 2 -6.08 1.95 30.24
CA ASN A 2 -7.44 1.53 30.60
C ASN A 2 -7.98 0.51 29.57
N ASP A 3 -9.05 -0.20 29.91
CA ASP A 3 -9.61 -1.26 29.05
C ASP A 3 -10.02 -0.77 27.66
N GLY A 4 -10.49 0.48 27.56
CA GLY A 4 -10.86 1.10 26.28
C GLY A 4 -9.65 1.41 25.39
N GLU A 5 -8.56 1.89 25.99
CA GLU A 5 -7.29 2.15 25.30
C GLU A 5 -6.67 0.84 24.80
N LYS A 6 -6.74 -0.22 25.61
CA LYS A 6 -6.27 -1.54 25.24
C LYS A 6 -7.09 -2.12 24.07
N ALA A 7 -8.41 -2.10 24.17
CA ALA A 7 -9.29 -2.57 23.10
C ALA A 7 -9.10 -1.78 21.80
N TRP A 8 -8.83 -0.47 21.90
CA TRP A 8 -8.51 0.37 20.75
C TRP A 8 -7.20 -0.05 20.07
N LEU A 9 -6.11 -0.23 20.83
CA LEU A 9 -4.83 -0.71 20.26
C LEU A 9 -4.96 -2.10 19.65
N ASP A 10 -5.72 -2.99 20.30
CA ASP A 10 -5.94 -4.37 19.84
C ASP A 10 -6.70 -4.40 18.48
N GLY A 11 -7.46 -3.34 18.15
CA GLY A 11 -8.16 -3.20 16.87
C GLY A 11 -7.30 -2.70 15.70
N ILE A 12 -6.14 -2.08 15.96
CA ILE A 12 -5.30 -1.46 14.91
C ILE A 12 -4.71 -2.50 13.96
N GLY A 13 -4.06 -3.53 14.50
CA GLY A 13 -3.43 -4.58 13.70
C GLY A 13 -4.40 -5.28 12.75
N PRO A 14 -5.53 -5.82 13.25
CA PRO A 14 -6.53 -6.48 12.40
C PRO A 14 -7.09 -5.59 11.29
N ALA A 15 -7.29 -4.29 11.56
CA ALA A 15 -7.75 -3.34 10.54
C ALA A 15 -6.72 -3.14 9.42
N VAL A 16 -5.43 -3.05 9.76
CA VAL A 16 -4.33 -2.96 8.80
C VAL A 16 -4.23 -4.24 7.98
N GLU A 17 -4.28 -5.41 8.62
CA GLU A 17 -4.24 -6.70 7.91
C GLU A 17 -5.38 -6.86 6.92
N ALA A 18 -6.61 -6.55 7.34
CA ALA A 18 -7.80 -6.66 6.48
C ALA A 18 -7.67 -5.76 5.24
N ASN A 19 -7.25 -4.51 5.43
CA ASN A 19 -7.05 -3.57 4.33
C ASN A 19 -5.89 -4.00 3.41
N PHE A 20 -4.78 -4.47 3.98
CA PHE A 20 -3.62 -4.86 3.18
C PHE A 20 -3.90 -6.12 2.35
N ARG A 21 -4.54 -7.14 2.92
CA ARG A 21 -4.96 -8.34 2.16
C ARG A 21 -5.94 -8.00 1.05
N ALA A 22 -6.91 -7.12 1.31
CA ALA A 22 -7.85 -6.66 0.29
C ALA A 22 -7.14 -5.87 -0.83
N LEU A 23 -6.13 -5.06 -0.51
CA LEU A 23 -5.31 -4.37 -1.50
C LEU A 23 -4.50 -5.35 -2.36
N ILE A 24 -3.91 -6.38 -1.75
CA ILE A 24 -3.16 -7.43 -2.46
C ILE A 24 -4.05 -8.15 -3.46
N GLU A 25 -5.25 -8.55 -3.02
CA GLU A 25 -6.24 -9.23 -3.86
C GLU A 25 -6.70 -8.33 -5.01
N ALA A 26 -7.14 -7.10 -4.72
CA ALA A 26 -7.64 -6.17 -5.72
C ALA A 26 -6.57 -5.77 -6.75
N GLY A 27 -5.32 -5.62 -6.32
CA GLY A 27 -4.19 -5.27 -7.19
C GLY A 27 -3.50 -6.46 -7.85
N GLY A 28 -3.86 -7.70 -7.47
CA GLY A 28 -3.17 -8.91 -7.92
C GLY A 28 -1.67 -8.88 -7.65
N LEU A 29 -1.24 -8.30 -6.52
CA LEU A 29 0.16 -8.00 -6.23
C LEU A 29 1.03 -9.27 -6.22
N LYS A 30 2.28 -9.10 -6.66
CA LYS A 30 3.24 -10.21 -6.87
C LYS A 30 4.45 -10.05 -5.95
N ARG A 31 5.09 -11.18 -5.67
CA ARG A 31 6.36 -11.23 -4.92
C ARG A 31 7.38 -10.24 -5.49
N GLY A 32 8.11 -9.55 -4.62
CA GLY A 32 9.08 -8.51 -4.95
C GLY A 32 8.48 -7.14 -5.23
N GLN A 33 7.15 -7.01 -5.32
CA GLN A 33 6.52 -5.70 -5.51
C GLN A 33 6.53 -4.88 -4.22
N ILE A 34 6.72 -3.57 -4.42
CA ILE A 34 6.83 -2.55 -3.38
C ILE A 34 5.45 -2.02 -3.00
N VAL A 35 5.18 -1.97 -1.71
CA VAL A 35 3.99 -1.35 -1.11
C VAL A 35 4.44 -0.21 -0.19
N VAL A 36 3.92 0.98 -0.43
CA VAL A 36 4.20 2.16 0.41
C VAL A 36 3.13 2.35 1.48
N PHE A 37 3.56 2.65 2.70
CA PHE A 37 2.70 3.04 3.82
C PHE A 37 2.94 4.51 4.17
N GLY A 38 1.89 5.31 4.05
CA GLY A 38 1.79 6.64 4.65
C GLY A 38 0.98 6.54 5.93
N THR A 39 1.45 7.14 7.04
CA THR A 39 0.76 7.00 8.32
C THR A 39 0.92 8.23 9.20
N SER A 40 -0.20 8.82 9.59
CA SER A 40 -0.28 9.85 10.63
C SER A 40 -0.74 9.22 11.93
N THR A 41 0.21 8.88 12.81
CA THR A 41 -0.12 8.28 14.12
C THR A 41 -0.91 9.22 15.04
N SER A 42 -0.84 10.53 14.84
CA SER A 42 -1.70 11.49 15.54
C SER A 42 -3.15 11.42 15.08
N GLU A 43 -3.40 11.21 13.79
CA GLU A 43 -4.75 10.98 13.27
C GLU A 43 -5.28 9.61 13.71
N VAL A 44 -4.44 8.57 13.73
CA VAL A 44 -4.84 7.23 14.21
C VAL A 44 -5.35 7.31 15.64
N ARG A 45 -4.64 8.04 16.50
CA ARG A 45 -5.06 8.31 17.89
C ARG A 45 -6.30 9.18 17.98
N GLY A 46 -6.40 10.20 17.13
CA GLY A 46 -7.41 11.25 17.23
C GLY A 46 -7.34 12.03 18.56
N GLN A 47 -8.49 12.57 18.98
CA GLN A 47 -8.66 13.40 20.20
C GLN A 47 -9.07 12.60 21.44
N ARG A 48 -9.35 11.29 21.29
CA ARG A 48 -10.00 10.48 22.36
C ARG A 48 -9.02 9.84 23.34
N ILE A 49 -7.75 9.75 22.98
CA ILE A 49 -6.74 9.01 23.75
C ILE A 49 -5.56 9.93 24.04
N GLY A 50 -5.02 9.85 25.26
CA GLY A 50 -3.91 10.69 25.74
C GLY A 50 -2.67 10.62 24.83
N THR A 51 -1.72 11.52 25.02
CA THR A 51 -0.56 11.68 24.13
C THR A 51 0.37 10.45 24.04
N SER A 52 0.22 9.48 24.95
CA SER A 52 1.02 8.25 24.99
C SER A 52 0.84 7.37 23.76
N GLY A 53 -0.37 7.18 23.23
CA GLY A 53 -0.70 6.07 22.30
C GLY A 53 -0.11 6.09 20.88
N THR A 54 0.71 7.10 20.51
CA THR A 54 1.22 7.21 19.13
C THR A 54 2.32 6.22 18.77
N PRO A 55 3.30 5.90 19.65
CA PRO A 55 4.31 4.88 19.37
C PRO A 55 3.72 3.47 19.35
N GLU A 56 2.76 3.16 20.22
CA GLU A 56 2.10 1.85 20.27
C GLU A 56 1.23 1.62 19.03
N ALA A 57 0.53 2.66 18.55
CA ALA A 57 -0.16 2.60 17.27
C ALA A 57 0.81 2.31 16.11
N ALA A 58 1.98 2.98 16.07
CA ALA A 58 3.01 2.72 15.06
C ALA A 58 3.50 1.25 15.11
N GLU A 59 3.72 0.71 16.30
CA GLU A 59 4.14 -0.68 16.50
C GLU A 59 3.08 -1.66 15.96
N ARG A 60 1.80 -1.45 16.28
CA ARG A 60 0.71 -2.33 15.81
C ARG A 60 0.53 -2.27 14.29
N ILE A 61 0.63 -1.08 13.70
CA ILE A 61 0.57 -0.91 12.24
C ILE A 61 1.79 -1.58 11.58
N PHE A 62 2.99 -1.36 12.11
CA PHE A 62 4.23 -1.94 11.59
C PHE A 62 4.19 -3.46 11.61
N ALA A 63 3.85 -4.06 12.76
CA ALA A 63 3.82 -5.51 12.92
C ALA A 63 2.84 -6.17 11.94
N ALA A 64 1.63 -5.63 11.82
CA ALA A 64 0.62 -6.11 10.86
C ALA A 64 1.10 -5.97 9.40
N ALA A 65 1.72 -4.84 9.05
CA ALA A 65 2.24 -4.61 7.70
C ALA A 65 3.37 -5.60 7.36
N VAL A 66 4.35 -5.79 8.26
CA VAL A 66 5.46 -6.73 8.07
C VAL A 66 4.95 -8.16 7.93
N GLN A 67 4.07 -8.61 8.81
CA GLN A 67 3.52 -9.97 8.77
C GLN A 67 2.86 -10.27 7.41
N VAL A 68 1.96 -9.38 6.94
CA VAL A 68 1.30 -9.58 5.65
C VAL A 68 2.29 -9.47 4.48
N ALA A 69 3.27 -8.57 4.55
CA ALA A 69 4.26 -8.46 3.49
C ALA A 69 5.13 -9.72 3.36
N GLU A 70 5.57 -10.30 4.48
CA GLU A 70 6.37 -11.53 4.49
C GLU A 70 5.60 -12.72 3.91
N GLU A 71 4.35 -12.91 4.32
CA GLU A 71 3.46 -13.96 3.80
C GLU A 71 3.34 -13.92 2.27
N HIS A 72 3.31 -12.71 1.69
CA HIS A 72 3.12 -12.48 0.25
C HIS A 72 4.44 -12.19 -0.50
N GLY A 73 5.57 -12.14 0.21
CA GLY A 73 6.88 -11.79 -0.34
C GLY A 73 6.94 -10.38 -0.94
N LEU A 74 6.26 -9.40 -0.34
CA LEU A 74 6.24 -8.00 -0.76
C LEU A 74 7.34 -7.19 -0.06
N ARG A 75 7.71 -6.05 -0.64
CA ARG A 75 8.67 -5.11 -0.04
C ARG A 75 7.92 -3.90 0.51
N LEU A 76 8.32 -3.44 1.69
CA LEU A 76 7.67 -2.32 2.36
C LEU A 76 8.52 -1.05 2.25
N ALA A 77 7.82 0.08 2.12
CA ALA A 77 8.41 1.41 2.25
C ALA A 77 7.53 2.26 3.17
N PHE A 78 8.12 2.92 4.16
CA PHE A 78 7.40 3.73 5.13
C PHE A 78 7.73 5.20 4.94
N GLN A 79 6.72 5.99 4.55
CA GLN A 79 6.86 7.41 4.27
C GLN A 79 7.13 8.20 5.55
N CYS A 80 8.15 9.06 5.53
CA CYS A 80 8.36 10.07 6.55
C CYS A 80 7.34 11.21 6.43
N CYS A 81 7.19 12.03 7.47
CA CYS A 81 6.45 13.29 7.35
C CYS A 81 7.18 14.32 6.47
N GLU A 82 6.51 15.44 6.20
CA GLU A 82 7.00 16.54 5.38
C GLU A 82 8.30 17.18 5.89
N HIS A 83 8.61 17.06 7.19
CA HIS A 83 9.88 17.56 7.75
C HIS A 83 11.11 16.83 7.20
N LEU A 84 10.95 15.61 6.70
CA LEU A 84 11.98 14.85 5.97
C LEU A 84 11.60 14.69 4.50
N ASN A 85 10.86 15.66 3.95
CA ASN A 85 10.47 15.72 2.53
C ASN A 85 9.76 14.46 2.01
N ARG A 86 9.10 13.70 2.90
CA ARG A 86 8.43 12.44 2.56
C ARG A 86 9.38 11.36 2.02
N ALA A 87 10.67 11.45 2.37
CA ALA A 87 11.63 10.37 2.16
C ALA A 87 11.12 9.07 2.80
N LEU A 88 11.58 7.92 2.32
CA LEU A 88 11.01 6.63 2.70
C LEU A 88 12.03 5.75 3.40
N VAL A 89 11.61 5.16 4.51
CA VAL A 89 12.38 4.11 5.18
C VAL A 89 12.12 2.78 4.49
N VAL A 90 13.19 2.11 4.08
CA VAL A 90 13.18 0.81 3.40
C VAL A 90 14.30 -0.07 3.95
N GLU A 91 14.30 -1.35 3.63
CA GLU A 91 15.48 -2.21 3.84
C GLU A 91 16.50 -1.97 2.73
N GLU A 92 17.80 -1.97 3.08
CA GLU A 92 18.89 -1.78 2.11
C GLU A 92 18.84 -2.77 0.94
N ALA A 93 18.38 -4.01 1.17
CA ALA A 93 18.18 -5.02 0.12
C ALA A 93 17.20 -4.59 -0.99
N LEU A 94 16.44 -3.51 -0.82
CA LEU A 94 15.63 -2.93 -1.89
C LEU A 94 16.47 -2.13 -2.89
N LEU A 95 17.58 -1.52 -2.46
CA LEU A 95 18.50 -0.79 -3.33
C LEU A 95 19.17 -1.70 -4.36
N GLU A 96 19.43 -2.95 -3.99
CA GLU A 96 19.97 -3.97 -4.90
C GLU A 96 18.96 -4.39 -5.99
N GLN A 97 17.66 -4.27 -5.69
CA GLN A 97 16.57 -4.68 -6.59
C GLN A 97 16.11 -3.55 -7.50
N ASP A 98 16.23 -2.30 -7.06
CA ASP A 98 15.87 -1.12 -7.85
C ASP A 98 17.02 -0.09 -7.82
N PRO A 99 17.93 -0.13 -8.82
CA PRO A 99 19.11 0.73 -8.85
C PRO A 99 18.81 2.22 -9.07
N ARG A 100 17.54 2.59 -9.21
CA ARG A 100 17.09 3.99 -9.34
C ARG A 100 16.80 4.63 -7.99
N LEU A 101 16.77 3.85 -6.90
CA LEU A 101 16.56 4.38 -5.57
C LEU A 101 17.82 5.11 -5.10
N GLU A 102 17.68 6.40 -4.83
CA GLU A 102 18.76 7.22 -4.29
C GLU A 102 18.71 7.24 -2.77
N PRO A 103 19.73 6.72 -2.06
CA PRO A 103 19.78 6.77 -0.61
C PRO A 103 20.08 8.19 -0.12
N VAL A 104 19.40 8.61 0.95
CA VAL A 104 19.61 9.89 1.62
C VAL A 104 20.00 9.67 3.08
N ASN A 105 20.83 10.56 3.61
CA ASN A 105 21.36 10.40 4.96
C ASN A 105 20.50 11.11 6.01
N VAL A 106 19.67 10.36 6.73
CA VAL A 106 18.92 10.85 7.88
C VAL A 106 18.52 9.67 8.79
N VAL A 107 18.38 9.94 10.08
CA VAL A 107 17.75 9.02 11.04
C VAL A 107 16.40 9.60 11.44
N PRO A 108 15.27 9.02 10.99
CA PRO A 108 13.95 9.49 11.38
C PRO A 108 13.72 9.34 12.89
N VAL A 109 13.16 10.37 13.50
CA VAL A 109 12.74 10.38 14.92
C VAL A 109 11.28 10.81 15.01
N PRO A 110 10.54 10.49 16.09
CA PRO A 110 9.12 10.84 16.17
C PRO A 110 8.82 12.34 15.94
N LYS A 111 9.75 13.22 16.33
CA LYS A 111 9.63 14.68 16.14
C LYS A 111 10.03 15.18 14.74
N ALA A 112 10.72 14.36 13.94
CA ALA A 112 11.21 14.70 12.61
C ALA A 112 11.28 13.42 11.77
N GLY A 113 10.22 13.17 10.98
CA GLY A 113 9.99 11.92 10.24
C GLY A 113 8.71 11.20 10.68
N GLY A 114 8.28 11.39 11.93
CA GLY A 114 7.04 10.81 12.47
C GLY A 114 7.25 9.43 13.12
N SER A 115 6.32 9.06 14.01
CA SER A 115 6.44 7.84 14.83
C SER A 115 6.51 6.56 14.00
N MET A 116 5.79 6.49 12.88
CA MET A 116 5.78 5.31 11.99
C MET A 116 7.14 5.08 11.34
N ALA A 117 7.69 6.09 10.65
CA ALA A 117 9.01 5.98 10.01
C ALA A 117 10.14 5.75 11.03
N ALA A 118 10.09 6.44 12.17
CA ALA A 118 11.05 6.22 13.26
C ALA A 118 10.96 4.83 13.90
N HIS A 119 9.76 4.23 13.91
CA HIS A 119 9.59 2.84 14.33
C HIS A 119 10.16 1.90 13.27
N ALA A 120 9.79 2.06 12.00
CA ALA A 120 10.29 1.23 10.90
C ALA A 120 11.82 1.24 10.80
N TYR A 121 12.46 2.41 10.92
CA TYR A 121 13.92 2.55 10.83
C TYR A 121 14.66 1.74 11.92
N ARG A 122 14.03 1.53 13.08
CA ARG A 122 14.62 0.78 14.20
C ARG A 122 14.38 -0.72 14.14
N HIS A 123 13.44 -1.18 13.32
CA HIS A 123 12.98 -2.58 13.33
C HIS A 123 13.14 -3.30 11.98
N LEU A 124 13.30 -2.57 10.87
CA LEU A 124 13.65 -3.17 9.59
C LEU A 124 15.12 -3.63 9.58
N GLU A 125 15.38 -4.73 8.87
CA GLU A 125 16.74 -5.23 8.70
C GLU A 125 17.54 -4.26 7.83
N ARG A 126 18.67 -3.77 8.38
CA ARG A 126 19.57 -2.83 7.70
C ARG A 126 18.80 -1.66 7.07
N ALA A 127 17.95 -1.02 7.87
CA ALA A 127 17.12 0.08 7.41
C ALA A 127 17.95 1.22 6.82
N CYS A 128 17.50 1.74 5.68
CA CYS A 128 18.04 2.95 5.06
C CYS A 128 16.89 3.88 4.66
N VAL A 129 17.22 5.11 4.26
CA VAL A 129 16.24 6.10 3.80
C VAL A 129 16.52 6.42 2.33
N VAL A 130 15.48 6.47 1.51
CA VAL A 130 15.55 6.84 0.09
C VAL A 130 14.76 8.11 -0.18
N GLU A 131 15.21 8.90 -1.15
CA GLU A 131 14.57 10.16 -1.54
C GLU A 131 13.14 9.94 -2.05
N GLU A 132 12.99 9.02 -3.00
CA GLU A 132 11.73 8.74 -3.67
C GLU A 132 11.62 7.26 -4.09
N ILE A 133 10.41 6.85 -4.45
CA ILE A 133 10.12 5.49 -4.91
C ILE A 133 9.02 5.49 -5.97
N ALA A 134 9.01 4.44 -6.80
CA ALA A 134 7.90 4.11 -7.68
C ALA A 134 7.28 2.78 -7.23
N ALA A 135 6.37 2.84 -6.27
CA ALA A 135 5.68 1.72 -5.66
C ALA A 135 4.54 1.16 -6.52
N HIS A 136 4.22 -0.11 -6.31
CA HIS A 136 3.18 -0.84 -7.07
C HIS A 136 1.81 -0.70 -6.43
N ALA A 137 1.77 -0.42 -5.13
CA ALA A 137 0.56 -0.12 -4.38
C ALA A 137 0.92 0.68 -3.13
N GLY A 138 -0.09 1.17 -2.42
CA GLY A 138 0.12 1.73 -1.10
C GLY A 138 -1.16 1.93 -0.30
N ILE A 139 -0.97 2.10 1.00
CA ILE A 139 -1.99 2.36 2.01
C ILE A 139 -1.62 3.66 2.72
N ASP A 140 -2.56 4.59 2.76
CA ASP A 140 -2.42 5.86 3.46
C ASP A 140 -3.42 5.89 4.62
N ILE A 141 -2.89 6.00 5.84
CA ILE A 141 -3.62 5.99 7.09
C ILE A 141 -3.51 7.39 7.71
N GLY A 142 -4.59 8.17 7.61
CA GLY A 142 -4.66 9.54 8.12
C GLY A 142 -4.24 10.58 7.08
N ASP A 143 -4.60 10.34 5.81
CA ASP A 143 -4.53 11.29 4.70
C ASP A 143 -3.17 11.99 4.56
N THR A 144 -2.08 11.24 4.70
CA THR A 144 -0.71 11.73 4.57
C THR A 144 -0.30 12.00 3.13
N LEU A 145 -1.08 11.53 2.14
CA LEU A 145 -0.86 11.66 0.70
C LEU A 145 0.36 10.87 0.23
N ILE A 146 0.13 9.67 -0.31
CA ILE A 146 1.18 8.78 -0.86
C ILE A 146 1.26 8.77 -2.40
N GLY A 147 0.43 9.58 -3.08
CA GLY A 147 0.25 9.50 -4.53
C GLY A 147 1.52 9.79 -5.34
N MET A 148 2.44 10.59 -4.80
CA MET A 148 3.74 10.86 -5.42
C MET A 148 4.65 9.62 -5.48
N HIS A 149 4.43 8.64 -4.61
CA HIS A 149 5.22 7.42 -4.51
C HIS A 149 4.67 6.29 -5.39
N LEU A 150 3.48 6.45 -5.99
CA LEU A 150 2.85 5.40 -6.79
C LEU A 150 3.29 5.48 -8.26
N ARG A 151 3.56 4.32 -8.86
CA ARG A 151 3.67 4.19 -10.31
C ARG A 151 2.40 4.68 -11.00
N ARG A 152 2.57 5.16 -12.23
CA ARG A 152 1.43 5.48 -13.11
C ARG A 152 0.97 4.19 -13.81
N VAL A 153 -0.31 3.83 -13.79
CA VAL A 153 -1.50 4.59 -13.34
C VAL A 153 -2.00 4.05 -12.00
N ALA A 154 -2.16 4.91 -10.99
CA ALA A 154 -2.78 4.55 -9.72
C ALA A 154 -4.29 4.33 -9.87
N VAL A 155 -4.80 3.27 -9.24
CA VAL A 155 -6.20 2.85 -9.24
C VAL A 155 -6.65 2.74 -7.78
N PRO A 156 -7.58 3.61 -7.32
CA PRO A 156 -8.08 3.55 -5.95
C PRO A 156 -8.84 2.25 -5.66
N VAL A 157 -8.67 1.72 -4.45
CA VAL A 157 -9.43 0.58 -3.94
C VAL A 157 -10.18 1.02 -2.68
N ARG A 158 -11.44 0.58 -2.54
CA ARG A 158 -12.24 0.89 -1.35
C ARG A 158 -11.78 0.00 -0.20
N PRO A 159 -11.33 0.58 0.94
CA PRO A 159 -10.90 -0.22 2.07
C PRO A 159 -12.10 -0.94 2.70
N PRO A 160 -12.01 -2.25 3.01
CA PRO A 160 -13.03 -2.93 3.79
C PRO A 160 -13.17 -2.31 5.19
N VAL A 161 -12.07 -1.80 5.76
CA VAL A 161 -12.06 -1.09 7.03
C VAL A 161 -11.69 0.37 6.79
N LYS A 162 -12.69 1.26 6.84
CA LYS A 162 -12.56 2.68 6.45
C LYS A 162 -11.65 3.51 7.37
N GLN A 163 -11.42 3.05 8.60
CA GLN A 163 -10.63 3.76 9.60
C GLN A 163 -9.72 2.81 10.37
N VAL A 164 -8.49 3.24 10.66
CA VAL A 164 -7.58 2.58 11.60
C VAL A 164 -7.44 3.50 12.80
N GLY A 165 -7.96 3.06 13.95
CA GLY A 165 -8.26 3.99 15.04
C GLY A 165 -9.27 5.04 14.55
N GLU A 166 -8.91 6.31 14.65
CA GLU A 166 -9.70 7.43 14.13
C GLU A 166 -9.24 7.91 12.74
N ALA A 167 -8.13 7.40 12.22
CA ALA A 167 -7.57 7.82 10.94
C ALA A 167 -8.33 7.22 9.75
N HIS A 168 -8.72 8.06 8.80
CA HIS A 168 -9.26 7.63 7.52
C HIS A 168 -8.23 6.83 6.72
N VAL A 169 -8.68 5.77 6.03
CA VAL A 169 -7.82 4.94 5.18
C VAL A 169 -8.12 5.21 3.72
N THR A 170 -7.08 5.46 2.93
CA THR A 170 -7.13 5.35 1.46
C THR A 170 -6.09 4.35 0.99
N MET A 171 -6.37 3.68 -0.13
CA MET A 171 -5.43 2.72 -0.69
C MET A 171 -5.59 2.63 -2.20
N ALA A 172 -4.50 2.32 -2.89
CA ALA A 172 -4.47 2.20 -4.33
C ALA A 172 -3.41 1.20 -4.77
N TYR A 173 -3.67 0.47 -5.85
CA TYR A 173 -2.66 -0.27 -6.59
C TYR A 173 -2.34 0.47 -7.89
N THR A 174 -1.38 -0.02 -8.66
CA THR A 174 -0.98 0.57 -9.93
C THR A 174 -1.11 -0.44 -11.04
N ARG A 175 -1.46 0.05 -12.23
CA ARG A 175 -1.55 -0.77 -13.44
C ARG A 175 -0.82 -0.13 -14.61
N PRO A 176 -0.44 -0.92 -15.63
CA PRO A 176 0.05 -0.37 -16.88
C PRO A 176 -0.94 0.62 -17.51
N LYS A 177 -0.39 1.59 -18.23
CA LYS A 177 -1.19 2.51 -19.06
C LYS A 177 -1.87 1.70 -20.17
N LEU A 178 -3.16 1.92 -20.37
CA LEU A 178 -3.82 1.50 -21.61
C LEU A 178 -3.45 2.53 -22.67
N ILE A 179 -2.85 2.06 -23.76
CA ILE A 179 -2.41 2.89 -24.89
C ILE A 179 -3.08 2.41 -26.18
N GLY A 180 -3.02 3.22 -27.23
CA GLY A 180 -3.53 2.88 -28.56
C GLY A 180 -4.78 3.66 -28.98
N GLY A 181 -5.05 3.66 -30.28
CA GLY A 181 -6.23 4.32 -30.87
C GLY A 181 -7.46 3.42 -30.90
N GLN A 182 -8.48 3.78 -31.70
CA GLN A 182 -9.79 3.12 -31.76
C GLN A 182 -9.79 1.61 -32.08
N ARG A 183 -8.67 1.09 -32.61
CA ARG A 183 -8.52 -0.34 -32.96
C ARG A 183 -7.72 -1.14 -31.93
N ALA A 184 -7.37 -0.54 -30.79
CA ALA A 184 -6.60 -1.23 -29.76
C ALA A 184 -7.42 -2.34 -29.12
N VAL A 185 -6.76 -3.47 -28.86
CA VAL A 185 -7.31 -4.62 -28.16
C VAL A 185 -6.44 -4.86 -26.93
N TYR A 186 -7.06 -5.13 -25.78
CA TYR A 186 -6.37 -5.20 -24.48
C TYR A 186 -6.29 -6.61 -23.90
N GLU A 187 -6.88 -7.58 -24.58
CA GLU A 187 -6.84 -9.00 -24.24
C GLU A 187 -6.33 -9.77 -25.45
N ALA A 188 -5.27 -10.55 -25.25
CA ALA A 188 -4.72 -11.41 -26.29
C ALA A 188 -5.39 -12.78 -26.22
N VAL A 189 -5.92 -13.27 -27.34
CA VAL A 189 -6.31 -14.68 -27.49
C VAL A 189 -5.06 -15.46 -27.88
N PRO A 190 -4.59 -16.43 -27.07
CA PRO A 190 -3.40 -17.20 -27.42
C PRO A 190 -3.66 -18.03 -28.68
N GLU A 191 -2.89 -17.79 -29.75
CA GLU A 191 -2.98 -18.58 -30.99
C GLU A 191 -2.29 -19.95 -30.88
N SER A 192 -1.46 -20.16 -29.85
CA SER A 192 -0.75 -21.43 -29.61
C SER A 192 -0.68 -21.75 -28.12
N PRO A 193 -0.97 -23.00 -27.72
CA PRO A 193 -0.80 -23.42 -26.33
C PRO A 193 0.69 -23.36 -25.93
N GLY A 194 1.01 -22.68 -24.83
CA GLY A 194 2.30 -22.80 -24.16
C GLY A 194 3.27 -21.61 -24.24
N ILE A 195 2.94 -20.53 -24.97
CA ILE A 195 3.73 -19.29 -24.94
C ILE A 195 3.08 -18.30 -23.97
N PRO A 196 3.72 -17.94 -22.84
CA PRO A 196 3.15 -16.97 -21.90
C PRO A 196 3.14 -15.58 -22.52
N VAL A 197 1.96 -14.98 -22.63
CA VAL A 197 1.80 -13.56 -22.96
C VAL A 197 1.97 -12.75 -21.67
N PHE A 198 2.60 -11.58 -21.75
CA PHE A 198 2.61 -10.64 -20.64
C PHE A 198 1.17 -10.28 -20.29
N ALA A 199 0.66 -10.82 -19.18
CA ALA A 199 -0.62 -10.43 -18.61
C ALA A 199 -0.46 -9.01 -18.04
N GLY A 200 -0.51 -8.01 -18.91
CA GLY A 200 -0.69 -6.63 -18.48
C GLY A 200 -1.94 -6.60 -17.63
N ALA A 201 -1.83 -6.13 -16.37
CA ALA A 201 -2.84 -6.23 -15.33
C ALA A 201 -4.26 -6.26 -15.91
N GLY A 202 -4.81 -7.47 -16.05
CA GLY A 202 -6.19 -7.65 -16.43
C GLY A 202 -7.03 -6.85 -15.44
N ALA A 203 -8.05 -6.16 -15.93
CA ALA A 203 -9.05 -5.60 -15.04
C ALA A 203 -9.46 -6.71 -14.05
N PRO A 204 -9.57 -6.42 -12.74
CA PRO A 204 -10.05 -7.43 -11.78
C PRO A 204 -11.34 -8.00 -12.34
N ALA A 205 -11.43 -9.33 -12.38
CA ALA A 205 -12.52 -10.05 -13.01
C ALA A 205 -13.86 -9.46 -12.54
N GLY A 206 -14.48 -8.66 -13.40
CA GLY A 206 -15.86 -8.25 -13.21
C GLY A 206 -16.66 -9.54 -13.24
N THR A 207 -17.38 -9.83 -12.18
CA THR A 207 -18.43 -10.84 -12.19
C THR A 207 -19.38 -10.48 -13.33
N VAL A 208 -19.26 -11.18 -14.45
CA VAL A 208 -20.26 -11.16 -15.52
C VAL A 208 -21.47 -11.89 -14.96
N SER A 209 -22.35 -11.16 -14.28
CA SER A 209 -23.66 -11.68 -13.91
C SER A 209 -24.53 -11.69 -15.15
N GLY A 210 -24.84 -12.89 -15.65
CA GLY A 210 -26.10 -13.23 -16.30
C GLY A 210 -26.33 -12.63 -17.69
N GLY A 211 -26.45 -13.52 -18.68
CA GLY A 211 -26.76 -13.18 -20.06
C GLY A 211 -28.06 -12.37 -20.22
N ALA A 212 -28.00 -11.40 -21.12
CA ALA A 212 -29.17 -10.96 -21.84
C ALA A 212 -29.24 -11.82 -23.10
N GLU A 213 -30.31 -12.61 -23.20
CA GLU A 213 -30.67 -13.40 -24.35
C GLU A 213 -30.78 -12.51 -25.58
N ASP A 214 -30.03 -12.88 -26.62
CA ASP A 214 -30.27 -12.46 -27.99
C ASP A 214 -31.68 -12.93 -28.39
N SER A 215 -32.58 -11.98 -28.56
CA SER A 215 -33.89 -12.25 -29.13
C SER A 215 -34.26 -11.18 -30.15
N GLY A 216 -34.21 -11.58 -31.41
CA GLY A 216 -35.18 -11.13 -32.40
C GLY A 216 -34.65 -10.14 -33.43
N THR A 217 -34.27 -10.68 -34.58
CA THR A 217 -34.51 -10.05 -35.88
C THR A 217 -35.92 -9.46 -35.97
N CYS A 218 -36.07 -8.23 -36.47
CA CYS A 218 -37.13 -7.87 -37.42
C CYS A 218 -36.86 -6.52 -38.10
N GLU A 219 -36.79 -6.58 -39.44
CA GLU A 219 -36.85 -5.54 -40.49
C GLU A 219 -35.78 -4.44 -40.58
#